data_AF-A0A442WUP4-F1
#
_entry.id   AF-A0A442WUP4-F1
#
_cell.length_a   1.000
_cell.length_b   1.000
_cell.length_c   1.000
_cell.angle_alpha   90.00
_cell.angle_beta   90.00
_cell.angle_gamma   90.00
#
_symmetry.space_group_name_H-M   'P 1'
#
loop_
_entity.id
_entity.type
_entity.pdbx_description
1 polymer ?
#
loop_
_entity_poly.entity_id
_entity_poly.type
_entity_poly.pdbx_seq_one_letter_code
_entity_poly.pdbx_strand_id
1 'polypeptide(L)'
;MTEQTSPLLRNLRRSGVWFVASVLVLAASSIGLSRFLETETPTVSLALDPLNVDALIGEITGDLNDTSNTPDLDALLAKAEGALRFDVADARLYSLIGEIKYRQGKKEEAYEFFDQARKLSKTEIHALQRSIGHSIETGDLSKAVGEIDILLRRWPDRFPEIAEGLPTILSSPDGYQAVLAAIKAEAPWRASLFVALGKTPEGLDFANRLLLDLTGSSAPPNSSELSRVIHEHIRQKKFEQAYRLFLFSLSDQERKLGGYIFNSTFEPVPSGKPFDWQVGEQSGLEITFVTSQDAVEGEGGATVRFLNTPVKNASLQQYIELPPGSYKISLNASARNLKLPKELFWSVRCLGPSGEIARFNIPEGTFNRQALSQDFSVGPAGCPMQLLRLETAAIAESWRFRYVGTLVMHKLSIERLSS
;
A
#
# COMPACT_ATOMS: atom_id res chain seq x y z
N MET A 1 46.00 -3.57 72.19
CA MET A 1 45.99 -4.92 71.59
C MET A 1 45.48 -4.79 70.16
N THR A 2 46.38 -4.69 69.20
CA THR A 2 46.08 -4.67 67.77
C THR A 2 46.76 -5.90 67.19
N GLU A 3 45.96 -6.91 66.84
CA GLU A 3 46.43 -8.13 66.19
C GLU A 3 47.11 -7.78 64.86
N GLN A 4 48.44 -7.87 64.82
CA GLN A 4 49.21 -7.88 63.58
C GLN A 4 48.92 -9.19 62.85
N THR A 5 47.99 -9.14 61.89
CA THR A 5 47.75 -10.24 60.94
C THR A 5 49.06 -10.65 60.26
N SER A 6 49.39 -11.94 60.32
CA SER A 6 50.67 -12.44 59.81
C SER A 6 50.83 -12.17 58.29
N PRO A 7 52.06 -11.94 57.79
CA PRO A 7 52.33 -11.68 56.37
C PRO A 7 51.86 -12.82 55.44
N LEU A 8 51.79 -14.05 55.95
CA LEU A 8 51.26 -15.23 55.27
C LEU A 8 49.75 -15.10 54.97
N LEU A 9 48.95 -14.65 55.95
CA LEU A 9 47.52 -14.42 55.78
C LEU A 9 47.22 -13.32 54.75
N ARG A 10 48.08 -12.30 54.65
CA ARG A 10 47.95 -11.22 53.66
C ARG A 10 48.26 -11.69 52.23
N ASN A 11 49.27 -12.54 52.06
CA ASN A 11 49.62 -13.13 50.77
C ASN A 11 48.61 -14.18 50.29
N LEU A 12 48.06 -14.99 51.20
CA LEU A 12 46.95 -15.91 50.90
C LEU A 12 45.71 -15.15 50.42
N ARG A 13 45.35 -14.04 51.10
CA ARG A 13 44.20 -13.21 50.71
C ARG A 13 44.41 -12.55 49.35
N ARG A 14 45.61 -12.04 49.05
CA ARG A 14 45.94 -11.50 47.72
C ARG A 14 45.90 -12.56 46.63
N SER A 15 46.44 -13.75 46.89
CA SER A 15 46.43 -14.86 45.93
C SER A 15 44.99 -15.34 45.66
N GLY A 16 44.15 -15.39 46.68
CA GLY A 16 42.72 -15.68 46.54
C GLY A 16 41.99 -14.65 45.68
N VAL A 17 42.27 -13.36 45.85
CA VAL A 17 41.69 -12.29 45.01
C VAL A 17 42.11 -12.45 43.54
N TRP A 18 43.39 -12.70 43.26
CA TRP A 18 43.88 -12.92 41.90
C TRP A 18 43.30 -14.17 41.25
N PHE A 19 43.13 -15.25 42.00
CA PHE A 19 42.46 -16.45 41.53
C PHE A 19 41.01 -16.18 41.14
N VAL A 20 40.23 -15.56 42.03
CA VAL A 20 38.82 -15.19 41.75
C VAL A 20 38.74 -14.25 40.54
N ALA A 21 39.60 -13.23 40.46
CA ALA A 21 39.64 -12.33 39.31
C ALA A 21 39.94 -13.07 37.99
N SER A 22 40.87 -14.02 38.01
CA SER A 22 41.24 -14.80 36.82
C SER A 22 40.11 -15.72 36.37
N VAL A 23 39.42 -16.36 37.32
CA VAL A 23 38.22 -17.18 37.06
C VAL A 23 37.10 -16.33 36.45
N LEU A 24 36.86 -15.12 36.97
CA LEU A 24 35.85 -14.22 36.44
C LEU A 24 36.20 -13.72 35.02
N VAL A 25 37.47 -13.41 34.76
CA VAL A 25 37.94 -13.02 33.42
C VAL A 25 37.78 -14.17 32.43
N LEU A 26 38.13 -15.40 32.83
CA LEU A 26 37.93 -16.59 32.00
C LEU A 26 36.46 -16.84 31.72
N ALA A 27 35.59 -16.74 32.74
CA ALA A 27 34.14 -16.89 32.57
C ALA A 27 33.59 -15.84 31.61
N ALA A 28 33.93 -14.56 31.79
CA ALA A 28 33.50 -13.48 30.90
C ALA A 28 34.02 -13.66 29.46
N SER A 29 35.26 -14.14 29.31
CA SER A 29 35.84 -14.43 28.00
C SER A 29 35.16 -15.62 27.32
N SER A 30 34.79 -16.66 28.08
CA SER A 30 34.05 -17.82 27.59
C SER A 30 32.65 -17.44 27.10
N ILE A 31 31.94 -16.60 27.87
CA ILE A 31 30.63 -16.05 27.47
C ILE A 31 30.77 -15.19 26.21
N GLY A 32 31.78 -14.32 26.16
CA GLY A 32 32.05 -13.48 24.99
C GLY A 32 32.34 -14.30 23.73
N LEU A 33 33.15 -15.36 23.86
CA LEU A 33 33.47 -16.28 22.77
C LEU A 33 32.26 -17.12 22.35
N SER A 34 31.46 -17.58 23.31
CA SER A 34 30.22 -18.30 23.05
C SER A 34 29.27 -17.47 22.19
N ARG A 35 29.04 -16.20 22.55
CA ARG A 35 28.21 -15.27 21.75
C ARG A 35 28.74 -15.03 20.36
N PHE A 36 30.07 -14.93 20.22
CA PHE A 36 30.69 -14.77 18.90
C PHE A 36 30.44 -15.99 17.99
N LEU A 37 30.38 -17.19 18.55
CA LEU A 37 30.26 -18.46 17.82
C LEU A 37 28.82 -18.96 17.63
N GLU A 38 27.82 -18.29 18.21
CA GLU A 38 26.45 -18.80 18.34
C GLU A 38 25.72 -19.05 17.01
N THR A 39 26.10 -18.33 15.95
CA THR A 39 25.49 -18.48 14.61
C THR A 39 26.23 -19.49 13.73
N GLU A 40 27.57 -19.53 13.78
CA GLU A 40 28.38 -20.39 12.92
C GLU A 40 28.56 -21.81 13.49
N THR A 41 28.74 -21.93 14.80
CA THR A 41 29.00 -23.21 15.47
C THR A 41 28.25 -23.32 16.81
N PRO A 42 26.91 -23.50 16.79
CA PRO A 42 26.07 -23.50 17.99
C PRO A 42 26.51 -24.54 19.04
N THR A 43 26.95 -25.71 18.60
CA THR A 43 27.45 -26.78 19.48
C THR A 43 28.70 -26.37 20.25
N VAL A 44 29.64 -25.67 19.61
CA VAL A 44 30.86 -25.14 20.26
C VAL A 44 30.50 -23.98 21.18
N SER A 45 29.58 -23.12 20.75
CA SER A 45 29.06 -22.01 21.56
C SER A 45 28.46 -22.51 22.89
N LEU A 46 27.68 -23.59 22.85
CA LEU A 46 27.09 -24.21 24.06
C LEU A 46 28.09 -24.99 24.91
N ALA A 47 29.17 -25.51 24.32
CA ALA A 47 30.26 -26.09 25.10
C ALA A 47 31.03 -25.02 25.91
N LEU A 48 31.10 -23.78 25.41
CA LEU A 48 31.75 -22.64 26.07
C LEU A 48 30.84 -21.94 27.09
N ASP A 49 29.57 -21.81 26.78
CA ASP A 49 28.54 -21.29 27.68
C ASP A 49 27.23 -22.08 27.49
N PRO A 50 26.96 -23.06 28.35
CA PRO A 50 25.72 -23.85 28.29
C PRO A 50 24.44 -23.02 28.52
N LEU A 51 24.57 -21.77 28.98
CA LEU A 51 23.46 -20.84 29.20
C LEU A 51 23.25 -19.87 28.03
N ASN A 52 23.97 -20.03 26.92
CA ASN A 52 23.73 -19.22 25.73
C ASN A 52 22.40 -19.62 25.08
N VAL A 53 21.35 -18.86 25.40
CA VAL A 53 19.99 -19.06 24.90
C VAL A 53 19.89 -18.91 23.37
N ASP A 54 20.69 -18.01 22.78
CA ASP A 54 20.68 -17.79 21.32
C ASP A 54 21.24 -19.00 20.57
N ALA A 55 22.38 -19.52 21.02
CA ALA A 55 22.97 -20.74 20.48
C ALA A 55 22.04 -21.95 20.66
N LEU A 56 21.40 -22.05 21.83
CA LEU A 56 20.46 -23.12 22.13
C LEU A 56 19.24 -23.11 21.19
N ILE A 57 18.59 -21.94 21.06
CA ILE A 57 17.45 -21.79 20.16
C ILE A 57 17.86 -22.10 18.73
N GLY A 58 19.04 -21.64 18.30
CA GLY A 58 19.60 -21.93 16.99
C GLY A 58 19.77 -23.43 16.72
N GLU A 59 20.37 -24.16 17.67
CA GLU A 59 20.57 -25.61 17.56
C GLU A 59 19.24 -26.37 17.52
N ILE A 60 18.33 -26.12 18.48
CA ILE A 60 17.02 -26.79 18.52
C ILE A 60 16.22 -26.48 17.24
N THR A 61 16.24 -25.24 16.76
CA THR A 61 15.57 -24.85 15.52
C THR A 61 16.20 -25.54 14.30
N GLY A 62 17.52 -25.71 14.29
CA GLY A 62 18.25 -26.49 13.29
C GLY A 62 17.79 -27.94 13.27
N ASP A 63 17.78 -28.61 14.42
CA ASP A 63 17.33 -29.99 14.56
C ASP A 63 15.86 -30.18 14.17
N LEU A 64 14.99 -29.23 14.52
CA LEU A 64 13.58 -29.25 14.13
C LEU A 64 13.37 -29.09 12.63
N ASN A 65 14.28 -28.42 11.93
CA ASN A 65 14.17 -28.18 10.49
C ASN A 65 15.05 -29.14 9.66
N ASP A 66 15.83 -30.01 10.30
CA ASP A 66 16.57 -31.06 9.61
C ASP A 66 15.59 -32.05 8.97
N THR A 67 15.67 -32.19 7.65
CA THR A 67 14.85 -33.13 6.87
C THR A 67 15.51 -34.49 6.72
N SER A 68 16.78 -34.60 7.12
CA SER A 68 17.61 -35.80 7.00
C SER A 68 17.27 -36.83 8.08
N ASN A 69 16.86 -36.37 9.26
CA ASN A 69 16.61 -37.19 10.43
C ASN A 69 15.31 -36.79 11.12
N THR A 70 14.62 -37.75 11.72
CA THR A 70 13.48 -37.44 12.60
C THR A 70 14.02 -36.88 13.92
N PRO A 71 13.65 -35.66 14.33
CA PRO A 71 14.14 -35.08 15.58
C PRO A 71 13.59 -35.82 16.80
N ASP A 72 14.43 -36.03 17.81
CA ASP A 72 14.02 -36.50 19.12
C ASP A 72 13.36 -35.35 19.90
N LEU A 73 12.05 -35.20 19.73
CA LEU A 73 11.28 -34.11 20.32
C LEU A 73 11.34 -34.10 21.86
N ASP A 74 11.47 -35.25 22.52
CA ASP A 74 11.53 -35.32 23.98
C ASP A 74 12.89 -34.83 24.50
N ALA A 75 13.98 -35.18 23.80
CA ALA A 75 15.31 -34.65 24.12
C ALA A 75 15.40 -33.13 23.90
N LEU A 76 14.83 -32.63 22.79
CA LEU A 76 14.77 -31.19 22.52
C LEU A 76 13.93 -30.44 23.56
N LEU A 77 12.80 -31.01 23.97
CA LEU A 77 11.94 -30.43 25.01
C LEU A 77 12.69 -30.31 26.34
N ALA A 78 13.34 -31.39 26.79
CA ALA A 78 14.10 -31.39 28.03
C ALA A 78 15.22 -30.33 28.04
N LYS A 79 15.85 -30.11 26.87
CA LYS A 79 16.89 -29.09 26.70
C LYS A 79 16.32 -27.67 26.80
N ALA A 80 15.20 -27.40 26.12
CA ALA A 80 14.52 -26.10 26.18
C ALA A 80 13.98 -25.79 27.59
N GLU A 81 13.36 -26.77 28.26
CA GLU A 81 12.90 -26.63 29.66
C GLU A 81 14.06 -26.43 30.64
N GLY A 82 15.20 -27.06 30.39
CA GLY A 82 16.43 -26.86 31.14
C GLY A 82 16.89 -25.40 31.10
N ALA A 83 16.92 -24.80 29.91
CA ALA A 83 17.30 -23.40 29.73
C ALA A 83 16.29 -22.43 30.32
N LEU A 84 14.99 -22.73 30.21
CA LEU A 84 13.94 -21.88 30.76
C LEU A 84 14.07 -21.69 32.29
N ARG A 85 14.63 -22.67 33.01
CA ARG A 85 14.89 -22.54 34.46
C ARG A 85 15.91 -21.45 34.80
N PHE A 86 16.77 -21.10 33.86
CA PHE A 86 17.80 -20.08 34.03
C PHE A 86 17.40 -18.74 33.41
N ASP A 87 16.56 -18.74 32.38
CA ASP A 87 16.03 -17.54 31.73
C ASP A 87 14.50 -17.56 31.60
N VAL A 88 13.82 -17.40 32.74
CA VAL A 88 12.35 -17.44 32.84
C VAL A 88 11.64 -16.27 32.13
N ALA A 89 12.38 -15.24 31.72
CA ALA A 89 11.83 -14.05 31.10
C ALA A 89 11.98 -14.05 29.57
N ASP A 90 12.76 -14.98 28.99
CA ASP A 90 12.91 -15.09 27.56
C ASP A 90 11.67 -15.74 26.91
N ALA A 91 10.85 -14.89 26.28
CA ALA A 91 9.64 -15.31 25.58
C ALA A 91 9.91 -16.37 24.50
N ARG A 92 11.10 -16.38 23.88
CA ARG A 92 11.44 -17.28 22.77
C ARG A 92 11.55 -18.73 23.23
N LEU A 93 12.02 -18.96 24.47
CA LEU A 93 12.05 -20.29 25.06
C LEU A 93 10.65 -20.88 25.23
N TYR A 94 9.67 -20.06 25.62
CA TYR A 94 8.27 -20.48 25.67
C TYR A 94 7.73 -20.82 24.28
N SER A 95 8.00 -19.98 23.27
CA SER A 95 7.60 -20.26 21.89
C SER A 95 8.23 -21.53 21.33
N LEU A 96 9.50 -21.79 21.67
CA LEU A 96 10.22 -22.99 21.26
C LEU A 96 9.63 -24.25 21.89
N ILE A 97 9.34 -24.21 23.20
CA ILE A 97 8.65 -25.31 23.89
C ILE A 97 7.26 -25.55 23.29
N GLY A 98 6.52 -24.47 23.01
CA GLY A 98 5.23 -24.52 22.32
C GLY A 98 5.34 -25.22 20.97
N GLU A 99 6.34 -24.88 20.15
CA GLU A 99 6.57 -25.51 18.86
C GLU A 99 6.87 -27.01 18.97
N ILE A 100 7.72 -27.40 19.92
CA ILE A 100 8.06 -28.81 20.15
C ILE A 100 6.79 -29.58 20.55
N LYS A 101 6.02 -29.07 21.52
CA LYS A 101 4.75 -29.68 21.95
C LYS A 101 3.72 -29.75 20.82
N TYR A 102 3.65 -28.72 19.97
CA TYR A 102 2.78 -28.71 18.80
C TYR A 102 3.12 -29.87 17.86
N ARG A 103 4.42 -30.08 17.58
CA ARG A 103 4.90 -31.20 16.74
C ARG A 103 4.73 -32.57 17.40
N GLN A 104 4.70 -32.64 18.73
CA GLN A 104 4.32 -33.84 19.48
C GLN A 104 2.82 -34.14 19.42
N GLY A 105 2.00 -33.27 18.82
CA GLY A 105 0.54 -33.40 18.79
C GLY A 105 -0.17 -32.93 20.05
N LYS A 106 0.56 -32.37 21.03
CA LYS A 106 0.01 -31.81 22.29
C LYS A 106 -0.41 -30.36 22.07
N LYS A 107 -1.43 -30.15 21.22
CA LYS A 107 -1.81 -28.81 20.72
C LYS A 107 -2.26 -27.86 21.83
N GLU A 108 -3.07 -28.33 22.77
CA GLU A 108 -3.59 -27.51 23.87
C GLU A 108 -2.44 -26.97 24.72
N GLU A 109 -1.53 -27.85 25.16
CA GLU A 109 -0.33 -27.44 25.90
C GLU A 109 0.55 -26.50 25.08
N ALA A 110 0.70 -26.75 23.76
CA ALA A 110 1.48 -25.88 22.89
C ALA A 110 0.94 -24.43 22.89
N TYR A 111 -0.38 -24.25 22.82
CA TYR A 111 -1.00 -22.94 22.85
C TYR A 111 -0.91 -22.24 24.21
N GLU A 112 -0.90 -22.99 25.32
CA GLU A 112 -0.59 -22.40 26.64
C GLU A 112 0.82 -21.77 26.65
N PHE A 113 1.79 -22.46 26.06
CA PHE A 113 3.16 -21.95 25.93
C PHE A 113 3.27 -20.77 24.96
N PHE A 114 2.58 -20.81 23.81
CA PHE A 114 2.51 -19.66 22.92
C PHE A 114 1.87 -18.44 23.61
N ASP A 115 0.76 -18.62 24.33
CA ASP A 115 0.12 -17.55 25.08
C ASP A 115 1.05 -16.98 26.17
N GLN A 116 1.83 -17.82 26.83
CA GLN A 116 2.81 -17.37 27.81
C GLN A 116 3.94 -16.56 27.16
N ALA A 117 4.46 -17.00 26.01
CA ALA A 117 5.41 -16.23 25.21
C ALA A 117 4.83 -14.86 24.84
N ARG A 118 3.56 -14.80 24.42
CA ARG A 118 2.84 -13.57 24.05
C ARG A 118 2.63 -12.62 25.23
N LYS A 119 2.45 -13.15 26.44
CA LYS A 119 2.37 -12.35 27.67
C LYS A 119 3.71 -11.68 28.01
N LEU A 120 4.83 -12.39 27.81
CA LEU A 120 6.17 -11.85 28.03
C LEU A 120 6.60 -10.89 26.93
N SER A 121 6.30 -11.22 25.67
CA SER A 121 6.55 -10.38 24.51
C SER A 121 5.40 -10.47 23.51
N LYS A 122 4.65 -9.37 23.40
CA LYS A 122 3.60 -9.19 22.37
C LYS A 122 4.15 -9.20 20.94
N THR A 123 5.45 -9.33 20.75
CA THR A 123 6.10 -9.39 19.43
C THR A 123 7.05 -10.57 19.37
N GLU A 124 6.92 -11.59 20.22
CA GLU A 124 7.58 -12.86 19.92
C GLU A 124 6.92 -13.40 18.64
N ILE A 125 7.70 -13.50 17.56
CA ILE A 125 7.18 -13.65 16.19
C ILE A 125 6.61 -15.04 15.96
N HIS A 126 7.23 -16.08 16.53
CA HIS A 126 6.81 -17.46 16.29
C HIS A 126 5.47 -17.75 16.95
N ALA A 127 5.32 -17.38 18.23
CA ALA A 127 4.07 -17.47 18.96
C ALA A 127 3.00 -16.55 18.36
N LEU A 128 3.37 -15.37 17.85
CA LEU A 128 2.44 -14.49 17.14
C LEU A 128 1.87 -15.17 15.89
N GLN A 129 2.73 -15.72 15.04
CA GLN A 129 2.29 -16.42 13.82
C GLN A 129 1.42 -17.64 14.15
N ARG A 130 1.80 -18.42 15.17
CA ARG A 130 1.01 -19.56 15.65
C ARG A 130 -0.36 -19.14 16.19
N SER A 131 -0.42 -18.04 16.93
CA SER A 131 -1.68 -17.50 17.46
C SER A 131 -2.59 -16.96 16.37
N ILE A 132 -2.04 -16.28 15.35
CA ILE A 132 -2.82 -15.83 14.18
C ILE A 132 -3.44 -17.04 13.48
N GLY A 133 -2.64 -18.07 13.17
CA GLY A 133 -3.13 -19.28 12.54
C GLY A 133 -4.23 -19.96 13.35
N HIS A 134 -4.05 -20.08 14.67
CA HIS A 134 -5.05 -20.66 15.56
C HIS A 134 -6.35 -19.86 15.62
N SER A 135 -6.24 -18.53 15.68
CA SER A 135 -7.39 -17.63 15.71
C SER A 135 -8.20 -17.74 14.41
N ILE A 136 -7.53 -17.91 13.26
CA ILE A 136 -8.20 -18.18 11.98
C ILE A 136 -8.88 -19.57 11.99
N GLU A 137 -8.17 -20.62 12.43
CA GLU A 137 -8.70 -21.99 12.49
C GLU A 137 -9.94 -22.10 13.39
N THR A 138 -9.96 -21.37 14.51
CA THR A 138 -11.06 -21.37 15.49
C THR A 138 -12.16 -20.36 15.18
N GLY A 139 -11.98 -19.52 14.15
CA GLY A 139 -12.95 -18.51 13.74
C GLY A 139 -12.93 -17.19 14.53
N ASP A 140 -11.99 -17.01 15.47
CA ASP A 140 -11.76 -15.73 16.15
C ASP A 140 -11.00 -14.75 15.24
N LEU A 141 -11.69 -14.30 14.20
CA LEU A 141 -11.10 -13.42 13.19
C LEU A 141 -10.80 -12.01 13.71
N SER A 142 -11.50 -11.57 14.76
CA SER A 142 -11.22 -10.30 15.42
C SER A 142 -9.85 -10.33 16.10
N LYS A 143 -9.57 -11.38 16.88
CA LYS A 143 -8.24 -11.61 17.46
C LYS A 143 -7.19 -11.76 16.37
N ALA A 144 -7.47 -12.56 15.34
CA ALA A 144 -6.53 -12.75 14.23
C ALA A 144 -6.10 -11.44 13.58
N VAL A 145 -7.05 -10.54 13.26
CA VAL A 145 -6.74 -9.23 12.65
C VAL A 145 -5.96 -8.33 13.61
N GLY A 146 -6.30 -8.30 14.90
CA GLY A 146 -5.53 -7.56 15.89
C GLY A 146 -4.08 -8.03 15.98
N GLU A 147 -3.85 -9.33 15.87
CA GLU A 147 -2.52 -9.93 15.87
C GLU A 147 -1.76 -9.71 14.55
N ILE A 148 -2.45 -9.78 13.41
CA ILE A 148 -1.91 -9.38 12.10
C ILE A 148 -1.46 -7.91 12.14
N ASP A 149 -2.23 -7.02 12.76
CA ASP A 149 -1.83 -5.61 12.89
C ASP A 149 -0.54 -5.46 13.71
N ILE A 150 -0.40 -6.21 14.81
CA ILE A 150 0.86 -6.24 15.60
C ILE A 150 2.03 -6.76 14.74
N LEU A 151 1.83 -7.85 14.00
CA LEU A 151 2.86 -8.44 13.13
C LEU A 151 3.32 -7.43 12.09
N LEU A 152 2.40 -6.80 11.37
CA LEU A 152 2.70 -5.93 10.23
C LEU A 152 3.19 -4.54 10.64
N ARG A 153 2.89 -4.08 11.86
CA ARG A 153 3.54 -2.88 12.43
C ARG A 153 5.02 -3.10 12.71
N ARG A 154 5.42 -4.32 13.07
CA ARG A 154 6.82 -4.66 13.38
C ARG A 154 7.59 -5.18 12.15
N TRP A 155 6.95 -5.96 11.30
CA TRP A 155 7.51 -6.56 10.09
C TRP A 155 6.59 -6.33 8.88
N PRO A 156 6.56 -5.12 8.32
CA PRO A 156 5.69 -4.79 7.19
C PRO A 156 5.93 -5.67 5.96
N ASP A 157 7.17 -6.15 5.76
CA ASP A 157 7.55 -7.03 4.64
C ASP A 157 6.87 -8.41 4.68
N ARG A 158 6.24 -8.79 5.81
CA ARG A 158 5.46 -10.03 5.95
C ARG A 158 4.06 -9.93 5.33
N PHE A 159 3.63 -8.76 4.88
CA PHE A 159 2.30 -8.58 4.29
C PHE A 159 1.93 -9.61 3.20
N PRO A 160 2.83 -9.97 2.26
CA PRO A 160 2.51 -10.96 1.21
C PRO A 160 2.07 -12.32 1.75
N GLU A 161 2.57 -12.75 2.92
CA GLU A 161 2.21 -14.04 3.55
C GLU A 161 0.75 -14.06 4.04
N ILE A 162 0.17 -12.88 4.32
CA ILE A 162 -1.20 -12.74 4.82
C ILE A 162 -2.18 -12.37 3.70
N ALA A 163 -1.67 -11.76 2.61
CA ALA A 163 -2.49 -11.14 1.58
C ALA A 163 -3.52 -12.09 0.93
N GLU A 164 -3.15 -13.35 0.72
CA GLU A 164 -4.03 -14.36 0.11
C GLU A 164 -5.21 -14.77 1.02
N GLY A 165 -5.03 -14.69 2.34
CA GLY A 165 -6.08 -15.00 3.32
C GLY A 165 -7.09 -13.87 3.56
N LEU A 166 -6.77 -12.64 3.14
CA LEU A 166 -7.59 -11.45 3.44
C LEU A 166 -9.04 -11.54 2.91
N PRO A 167 -9.32 -12.02 1.68
CA PRO A 167 -10.71 -12.17 1.21
C PRO A 167 -11.54 -13.11 2.11
N THR A 168 -10.94 -14.17 2.66
CA THR A 168 -11.61 -15.08 3.58
C THR A 168 -11.94 -14.38 4.90
N ILE A 169 -11.01 -13.60 5.45
CA ILE A 169 -11.23 -12.80 6.65
C ILE A 169 -12.35 -11.77 6.42
N LEU A 170 -12.32 -11.06 5.29
CA LEU A 170 -13.28 -10.01 4.92
C LEU A 170 -14.68 -10.54 4.59
N SER A 171 -14.80 -11.82 4.25
CA SER A 171 -16.08 -12.48 4.00
C SER A 171 -16.89 -12.70 5.29
N SER A 172 -16.23 -12.76 6.45
CA SER A 172 -16.90 -12.84 7.75
C SER A 172 -17.27 -11.45 8.28
N PRO A 173 -18.47 -11.26 8.86
CA PRO A 173 -18.84 -9.98 9.48
C PRO A 173 -17.84 -9.49 10.53
N ASP A 174 -17.37 -10.37 11.41
CA ASP A 174 -16.45 -10.00 12.50
C ASP A 174 -15.05 -9.67 11.96
N GLY A 175 -14.55 -10.48 11.01
CA GLY A 175 -13.28 -10.22 10.34
C GLY A 175 -13.31 -8.92 9.55
N TYR A 176 -14.40 -8.63 8.84
CA TYR A 176 -14.60 -7.37 8.13
C TYR A 176 -14.56 -6.16 9.08
N GLN A 177 -15.30 -6.21 10.20
CA GLN A 177 -15.30 -5.12 11.18
C GLN A 177 -13.93 -4.93 11.82
N ALA A 178 -13.21 -6.02 12.09
CA ALA A 178 -11.86 -5.94 12.64
C ALA A 178 -10.87 -5.30 11.66
N VAL A 179 -10.91 -5.67 10.36
CA VAL A 179 -10.07 -5.01 9.34
C VAL A 179 -10.43 -3.54 9.21
N LEU A 180 -11.73 -3.22 9.15
CA LEU A 180 -12.21 -1.83 9.06
C LEU A 180 -11.75 -1.00 10.27
N ALA A 181 -11.82 -1.55 11.48
CA ALA A 181 -11.33 -0.90 12.69
C ALA A 181 -9.82 -0.64 12.63
N ALA A 182 -9.03 -1.63 12.18
CA ALA A 182 -7.58 -1.49 12.06
C ALA A 182 -7.17 -0.39 11.05
N ILE A 183 -7.79 -0.35 9.86
CA ILE A 183 -7.48 0.67 8.85
C ILE A 183 -8.04 2.06 9.20
N LYS A 184 -9.06 2.15 10.07
CA LYS A 184 -9.50 3.41 10.69
C LYS A 184 -8.50 3.91 11.73
N ALA A 185 -7.82 3.00 12.42
CA ALA A 185 -6.73 3.29 13.36
C ALA A 185 -5.34 3.37 12.66
N GLU A 186 -5.33 3.81 11.40
CA GLU A 186 -4.11 4.06 10.61
C GLU A 186 -3.13 2.87 10.59
N ALA A 187 -3.66 1.65 10.43
CA ALA A 187 -2.84 0.47 10.19
C ALA A 187 -1.84 0.70 9.04
N PRO A 188 -0.52 0.45 9.24
CA PRO A 188 0.51 0.79 8.24
C PRO A 188 0.39 -0.05 6.95
N TRP A 189 -0.30 -1.18 7.01
CA TRP A 189 -0.55 -2.08 5.88
C TRP A 189 -1.80 -1.71 5.06
N ARG A 190 -2.52 -0.63 5.41
CA ARG A 190 -3.72 -0.16 4.70
C ARG A 190 -3.50 0.06 3.19
N ALA A 191 -2.39 0.66 2.80
CA ALA A 191 -2.08 0.85 1.38
C ALA A 191 -1.88 -0.49 0.65
N SER A 192 -1.14 -1.42 1.26
CA SER A 192 -0.89 -2.76 0.72
C SER A 192 -2.17 -3.60 0.63
N LEU A 193 -3.12 -3.43 1.56
CA LEU A 193 -4.45 -4.02 1.51
C LEU A 193 -5.17 -3.66 0.21
N PHE A 194 -5.32 -2.37 -0.10
CA PHE A 194 -6.03 -1.95 -1.31
C PHE A 194 -5.30 -2.36 -2.59
N VAL A 195 -3.97 -2.46 -2.57
CA VAL A 195 -3.19 -3.04 -3.68
C VAL A 195 -3.49 -4.52 -3.87
N ALA A 196 -3.50 -5.32 -2.79
CA ALA A 196 -3.75 -6.74 -2.87
C ALA A 196 -5.19 -7.07 -3.28
N LEU A 197 -6.16 -6.39 -2.67
CA LEU A 197 -7.58 -6.58 -2.97
C LEU A 197 -7.94 -6.24 -4.41
N GLY A 198 -7.31 -5.23 -5.01
CA GLY A 198 -7.52 -4.89 -6.41
C GLY A 198 -7.08 -5.97 -7.42
N LYS A 199 -6.34 -7.00 -7.01
CA LYS A 199 -5.83 -8.02 -7.96
C LYS A 199 -6.90 -9.00 -8.44
N THR A 200 -7.98 -9.19 -7.68
CA THR A 200 -9.03 -10.17 -7.99
C THR A 200 -10.41 -9.50 -8.02
N PRO A 201 -11.39 -10.06 -8.77
CA PRO A 201 -12.74 -9.48 -8.82
C PRO A 201 -13.44 -9.47 -7.45
N GLU A 202 -13.26 -10.51 -6.64
CA GLU A 202 -13.82 -10.63 -5.28
C GLU A 202 -13.15 -9.65 -4.31
N GLY A 203 -11.81 -9.59 -4.32
CA GLY A 203 -11.06 -8.63 -3.51
C GLY A 203 -11.46 -7.20 -3.83
N LEU A 204 -11.67 -6.88 -5.11
CA LEU A 204 -12.08 -5.55 -5.54
C LEU A 204 -13.42 -5.13 -4.94
N ASP A 205 -14.38 -6.05 -4.83
CA ASP A 205 -15.68 -5.76 -4.23
C ASP A 205 -15.53 -5.45 -2.73
N PHE A 206 -14.64 -6.15 -2.01
CA PHE A 206 -14.29 -5.80 -0.63
C PHE A 206 -13.57 -4.45 -0.52
N ALA A 207 -12.62 -4.16 -1.41
CA ALA A 207 -11.93 -2.88 -1.43
C ALA A 207 -12.91 -1.72 -1.62
N ASN A 208 -13.85 -1.86 -2.56
CA ASN A 208 -14.91 -0.88 -2.79
C ASN A 208 -15.77 -0.67 -1.54
N ARG A 209 -16.20 -1.76 -0.89
CA ARG A 209 -17.01 -1.67 0.34
C ARG A 209 -16.26 -0.98 1.48
N LEU A 210 -14.98 -1.34 1.71
CA LEU A 210 -14.15 -0.71 2.73
C LEU A 210 -13.99 0.79 2.49
N LEU A 211 -13.74 1.23 1.25
CA LEU A 211 -13.63 2.65 0.93
C LEU A 211 -14.94 3.41 1.18
N LEU A 212 -16.08 2.81 0.85
CA LEU A 212 -17.38 3.40 1.16
C LEU A 212 -17.60 3.51 2.69
N ASP A 213 -17.28 2.47 3.46
CA ASP A 213 -17.43 2.47 4.93
C ASP A 213 -16.42 3.37 5.66
N LEU A 214 -15.32 3.73 5.00
CA LEU A 214 -14.37 4.73 5.47
C LEU A 214 -14.82 6.16 5.18
N THR A 215 -15.74 6.36 4.24
CA THR A 215 -16.28 7.68 3.89
C THR A 215 -17.02 8.25 5.10
N GLY A 216 -16.63 9.44 5.57
CA GLY A 216 -17.20 10.06 6.78
C GLY A 216 -16.68 9.50 8.11
N SER A 217 -15.70 8.59 8.09
CA SER A 217 -14.99 8.17 9.30
C SER A 217 -13.88 9.18 9.69
N SER A 218 -13.22 8.95 10.82
CA SER A 218 -12.04 9.73 11.25
C SER A 218 -10.81 9.55 10.35
N ALA A 219 -10.81 8.55 9.47
CA ALA A 219 -9.70 8.25 8.56
C ALA A 219 -10.24 7.97 7.13
N PRO A 220 -10.80 9.00 6.45
CA PRO A 220 -11.42 8.84 5.13
C PRO A 220 -10.43 8.31 4.08
N PRO A 221 -10.92 7.73 2.98
CA PRO A 221 -10.07 7.34 1.86
C PRO A 221 -9.26 8.51 1.31
N ASN A 222 -7.99 8.27 0.99
CA ASN A 222 -7.20 9.25 0.25
C ASN A 222 -7.38 9.08 -1.27
N SER A 223 -6.97 10.09 -2.05
CA SER A 223 -7.12 10.06 -3.52
C SER A 223 -6.41 8.89 -4.18
N SER A 224 -5.26 8.43 -3.67
CA SER A 224 -4.51 7.30 -4.25
C SER A 224 -5.25 5.96 -4.07
N GLU A 225 -5.84 5.74 -2.89
CA GLU A 225 -6.68 4.57 -2.60
C GLU A 225 -7.90 4.51 -3.51
N LEU A 226 -8.60 5.65 -3.61
CA LEU A 226 -9.77 5.81 -4.49
C LEU A 226 -9.39 5.57 -5.96
N SER A 227 -8.36 6.26 -6.46
CA SER A 227 -7.93 6.14 -7.85
C SER A 227 -7.57 4.71 -8.22
N ARG A 228 -6.89 3.99 -7.33
CA ARG A 228 -6.53 2.58 -7.55
C ARG A 228 -7.76 1.69 -7.73
N VAL A 229 -8.71 1.76 -6.81
CA VAL A 229 -9.91 0.91 -6.85
C VAL A 229 -10.81 1.29 -8.03
N ILE A 230 -10.94 2.59 -8.32
CA ILE A 230 -11.70 3.08 -9.48
C ILE A 230 -11.05 2.61 -10.80
N HIS A 231 -9.74 2.76 -10.96
CA HIS A 231 -9.02 2.27 -12.16
C HIS A 231 -9.19 0.77 -12.35
N GLU A 232 -9.15 0.01 -11.26
CA GLU A 232 -9.30 -1.44 -11.32
C GLU A 232 -10.73 -1.84 -11.72
N HIS A 233 -11.76 -1.14 -11.22
CA HIS A 233 -13.14 -1.33 -11.72
C HIS A 233 -13.25 -1.02 -13.21
N ILE A 234 -12.65 0.08 -13.69
CA ILE A 234 -12.64 0.43 -15.12
C ILE A 234 -11.94 -0.67 -15.94
N ARG A 235 -10.80 -1.17 -15.47
CA ARG A 235 -10.04 -2.27 -16.12
C ARG A 235 -10.86 -3.54 -16.24
N GLN A 236 -11.65 -3.86 -15.21
CA GLN A 236 -12.56 -5.00 -15.18
C GLN A 236 -13.92 -4.72 -15.86
N LYS A 237 -14.09 -3.56 -16.52
CA LYS A 237 -15.34 -3.12 -17.17
C LYS A 237 -16.54 -2.97 -16.22
N LYS A 238 -16.29 -2.84 -14.92
CA LYS A 238 -17.25 -2.56 -13.84
C LYS A 238 -17.50 -1.04 -13.74
N PHE A 239 -17.94 -0.41 -14.84
CA PHE A 239 -17.99 1.04 -14.99
C PHE A 239 -18.94 1.73 -14.00
N GLU A 240 -20.13 1.17 -13.77
CA GLU A 240 -21.10 1.71 -12.82
C GLU A 240 -20.55 1.72 -11.38
N GLN A 241 -19.83 0.66 -10.98
CA GLN A 241 -19.21 0.59 -9.65
C GLN A 241 -18.10 1.63 -9.52
N ALA A 242 -17.29 1.81 -10.57
CA ALA A 242 -16.26 2.84 -10.62
C ALA A 242 -16.84 4.25 -10.43
N TYR A 243 -17.90 4.58 -11.18
CA TYR A 243 -18.53 5.89 -11.12
C TYR A 243 -19.25 6.12 -9.79
N ARG A 244 -19.93 5.09 -9.27
CA ARG A 244 -20.56 5.14 -7.96
C ARG A 244 -19.54 5.44 -6.86
N LEU A 245 -18.42 4.72 -6.81
CA LEU A 245 -17.36 4.96 -5.83
C LEU A 245 -16.83 6.39 -5.91
N PHE A 246 -16.61 6.90 -7.13
CA PHE A 246 -16.22 8.30 -7.34
C PHE A 246 -17.23 9.27 -6.73
N LEU A 247 -18.52 9.16 -7.06
CA LEU A 247 -19.58 10.05 -6.55
C LEU A 247 -19.68 10.04 -5.02
N PHE A 248 -19.59 8.86 -4.40
CA PHE A 248 -19.63 8.74 -2.94
C PHE A 248 -18.37 9.30 -2.25
N SER A 249 -17.24 9.39 -2.97
CA SER A 249 -16.00 9.96 -2.45
C SER A 249 -15.93 11.50 -2.51
N LEU A 250 -16.91 12.16 -3.12
CA LEU A 250 -16.91 13.61 -3.28
C LEU A 250 -17.38 14.32 -2.01
N SER A 251 -16.59 15.29 -1.57
CA SER A 251 -17.00 16.32 -0.60
C SER A 251 -18.13 17.19 -1.14
N ASP A 252 -18.81 17.92 -0.26
CA ASP A 252 -19.91 18.82 -0.65
C ASP A 252 -19.47 19.90 -1.64
N GLN A 253 -18.21 20.32 -1.59
CA GLN A 253 -17.67 21.29 -2.54
C GLN A 253 -17.34 20.65 -3.89
N GLU A 254 -16.74 19.44 -3.90
CA GLU A 254 -16.48 18.69 -5.14
C GLU A 254 -17.77 18.32 -5.87
N ARG A 255 -18.86 18.03 -5.16
CA ARG A 255 -20.17 17.72 -5.78
C ARG A 255 -20.69 18.85 -6.67
N LYS A 256 -20.36 20.11 -6.36
CA LYS A 256 -20.75 21.28 -7.18
C LYS A 256 -20.01 21.36 -8.52
N LEU A 257 -18.89 20.64 -8.65
CA LEU A 257 -18.12 20.52 -9.90
C LEU A 257 -18.73 19.50 -10.87
N GLY A 258 -19.82 18.83 -10.47
CA GLY A 258 -20.49 17.80 -11.24
C GLY A 258 -21.05 18.28 -12.58
N GLY A 259 -21.24 17.33 -13.47
CA GLY A 259 -21.67 17.52 -14.85
C GLY A 259 -21.20 16.34 -15.70
N TYR A 260 -21.45 16.37 -17.01
CA TYR A 260 -20.89 15.36 -17.92
C TYR A 260 -19.37 15.42 -18.00
N ILE A 261 -18.79 16.61 -17.77
CA ILE A 261 -17.37 16.81 -17.52
C ILE A 261 -17.26 17.36 -16.11
N PHE A 262 -16.69 16.58 -15.21
CA PHE A 262 -16.37 17.00 -13.86
C PHE A 262 -15.27 18.07 -13.89
N ASN A 263 -15.36 19.06 -13.01
CA ASN A 263 -14.41 20.16 -12.94
C ASN A 263 -14.24 20.86 -14.31
N SER A 264 -15.37 21.20 -14.93
CA SER A 264 -15.42 21.78 -16.30
C SER A 264 -14.66 23.08 -16.46
N THR A 265 -14.39 23.82 -15.37
CA THR A 265 -13.64 25.08 -15.35
C THR A 265 -12.16 24.90 -15.04
N PHE A 266 -11.70 23.66 -14.83
CA PHE A 266 -10.33 23.33 -14.44
C PHE A 266 -9.89 23.98 -13.12
N GLU A 267 -10.85 24.29 -12.26
CA GLU A 267 -10.66 24.93 -10.96
C GLU A 267 -11.66 24.36 -9.96
N PRO A 268 -11.22 23.80 -8.82
CA PRO A 268 -9.86 23.82 -8.26
C PRO A 268 -8.88 22.89 -9.00
N VAL A 269 -7.63 22.86 -8.51
CA VAL A 269 -6.61 21.91 -8.98
C VAL A 269 -7.17 20.48 -8.92
N PRO A 270 -7.00 19.67 -9.98
CA PRO A 270 -7.58 18.34 -10.04
C PRO A 270 -7.12 17.41 -8.92
N SER A 271 -8.04 16.57 -8.46
CA SER A 271 -7.78 15.52 -7.47
C SER A 271 -6.96 14.34 -8.01
N GLY A 272 -6.83 14.22 -9.34
CA GLY A 272 -6.21 13.09 -10.02
C GLY A 272 -7.04 11.79 -9.98
N LYS A 273 -8.29 11.84 -9.46
CA LYS A 273 -9.23 10.71 -9.52
C LYS A 273 -9.63 10.44 -10.98
N PRO A 274 -9.99 9.20 -11.37
CA PRO A 274 -10.21 8.88 -12.78
C PRO A 274 -11.31 9.70 -13.49
N PHE A 275 -12.37 10.05 -12.76
CA PHE A 275 -13.47 10.89 -13.27
C PHE A 275 -13.23 12.40 -13.06
N ASP A 276 -12.07 12.79 -12.55
CA ASP A 276 -11.57 14.16 -12.57
C ASP A 276 -10.41 14.24 -13.58
N TRP A 277 -9.84 15.42 -13.80
CA TRP A 277 -8.72 15.59 -14.72
C TRP A 277 -7.50 14.79 -14.28
N GLN A 278 -7.07 13.89 -15.17
CA GLN A 278 -5.82 13.15 -15.07
C GLN A 278 -4.81 13.78 -16.03
N VAL A 279 -3.63 14.08 -15.51
CA VAL A 279 -2.48 14.60 -16.27
C VAL A 279 -1.41 13.53 -16.27
N GLY A 280 -1.11 12.97 -17.43
CA GLY A 280 0.01 12.04 -17.60
C GLY A 280 1.32 12.76 -17.90
N GLU A 281 2.44 12.14 -17.53
CA GLU A 281 3.77 12.63 -17.90
C GLU A 281 3.93 12.64 -19.42
N GLN A 282 4.34 13.76 -20.01
CA GLN A 282 4.65 13.87 -21.44
C GLN A 282 5.89 14.72 -21.65
N SER A 283 6.67 14.34 -22.64
CA SER A 283 7.77 15.17 -23.13
C SER A 283 7.23 16.22 -24.09
N GLY A 284 7.79 17.42 -24.02
CA GLY A 284 7.58 18.45 -25.03
C GLY A 284 6.40 19.41 -24.84
N LEU A 285 5.64 19.21 -23.76
CA LEU A 285 4.65 20.16 -23.27
C LEU A 285 4.62 20.17 -21.74
N GLU A 286 4.06 21.23 -21.19
CA GLU A 286 3.75 21.37 -19.78
C GLU A 286 2.25 21.64 -19.63
N ILE A 287 1.61 21.01 -18.65
CA ILE A 287 0.21 21.26 -18.30
C ILE A 287 0.16 21.76 -16.87
N THR A 288 -0.39 22.95 -16.69
CA THR A 288 -0.60 23.55 -15.37
C THR A 288 -2.06 23.95 -15.19
N PHE A 289 -2.50 24.02 -13.94
CA PHE A 289 -3.83 24.46 -13.55
C PHE A 289 -3.65 25.67 -12.66
N VAL A 290 -4.23 26.80 -13.05
CA VAL A 290 -4.12 28.06 -12.30
C VAL A 290 -5.53 28.49 -11.95
N THR A 291 -5.76 28.79 -10.66
CA THR A 291 -7.07 29.26 -10.22
C THR A 291 -7.29 30.70 -10.66
N SER A 292 -8.53 31.13 -10.80
CA SER A 292 -8.87 32.51 -11.16
C SER A 292 -8.44 33.52 -10.09
N GLN A 293 -8.17 33.06 -8.86
CA GLN A 293 -7.64 33.88 -7.77
C GLN A 293 -6.14 34.12 -7.92
N ASP A 294 -5.39 33.14 -8.44
CA ASP A 294 -3.93 33.20 -8.60
C ASP A 294 -3.51 33.67 -10.00
N ALA A 295 -4.42 33.60 -10.97
CA ALA A 295 -4.16 33.98 -12.35
C ALA A 295 -4.08 35.50 -12.52
N VAL A 296 -3.25 35.94 -13.48
CA VAL A 296 -3.41 37.27 -14.08
C VAL A 296 -4.81 37.35 -14.67
N GLU A 297 -5.50 38.46 -14.43
CA GLU A 297 -6.94 38.64 -14.69
C GLU A 297 -7.42 37.96 -15.99
N GLY A 298 -8.24 36.91 -15.83
CA GLY A 298 -8.83 36.18 -16.95
C GLY A 298 -8.04 34.99 -17.51
N GLU A 299 -6.87 34.64 -16.97
CA GLU A 299 -6.06 33.46 -17.37
C GLU A 299 -6.33 32.18 -16.54
N GLY A 300 -7.36 32.18 -15.69
CA GLY A 300 -7.75 30.99 -14.92
C GLY A 300 -8.16 29.80 -15.80
N GLY A 301 -7.77 28.60 -15.37
CA GLY A 301 -8.08 27.31 -16.02
C GLY A 301 -6.84 26.43 -16.27
N ALA A 302 -6.95 25.52 -17.26
CA ALA A 302 -5.88 24.62 -17.64
C ALA A 302 -5.02 25.21 -18.76
N THR A 303 -3.72 25.36 -18.52
CA THR A 303 -2.74 25.86 -19.48
C THR A 303 -1.91 24.73 -20.05
N VAL A 304 -1.86 24.62 -21.38
CA VAL A 304 -0.98 23.73 -22.13
C VAL A 304 0.09 24.59 -22.81
N ARG A 305 1.34 24.44 -22.39
CA ARG A 305 2.49 25.17 -22.94
C ARG A 305 3.37 24.23 -23.75
N PHE A 306 3.45 24.46 -25.06
CA PHE A 306 4.26 23.65 -25.96
C PHE A 306 5.71 24.13 -26.01
N LEU A 307 6.66 23.20 -25.88
CA LEU A 307 8.08 23.51 -25.70
C LEU A 307 8.88 23.48 -27.00
N ASN A 308 8.25 23.71 -28.16
CA ASN A 308 8.89 23.66 -29.48
C ASN A 308 9.57 22.31 -29.77
N THR A 309 8.85 21.23 -29.47
CA THR A 309 9.29 19.84 -29.61
C THR A 309 8.15 18.99 -30.20
N PRO A 310 8.45 17.76 -30.64
CA PRO A 310 7.40 16.84 -31.08
C PRO A 310 6.50 16.43 -29.92
N VAL A 311 5.19 16.32 -30.17
CA VAL A 311 4.21 15.87 -29.17
C VAL A 311 3.33 14.79 -29.79
N LYS A 312 3.43 13.56 -29.26
CA LYS A 312 2.60 12.43 -29.68
C LYS A 312 1.22 12.40 -29.01
N ASN A 313 1.12 12.93 -27.80
CA ASN A 313 -0.11 12.91 -27.01
C ASN A 313 -0.04 14.01 -25.95
N ALA A 314 -1.17 14.63 -25.62
CA ALA A 314 -1.21 15.71 -24.63
C ALA A 314 -1.54 15.20 -23.21
N SER A 315 -1.95 13.93 -23.04
CA SER A 315 -2.17 13.26 -21.74
C SER A 315 -3.01 14.00 -20.71
N LEU A 316 -3.87 14.92 -21.15
CA LEU A 316 -4.98 15.43 -20.35
C LEU A 316 -6.22 14.62 -20.68
N GLN A 317 -6.79 13.95 -19.67
CA GLN A 317 -7.93 13.06 -19.89
C GLN A 317 -8.87 12.98 -18.69
N GLN A 318 -10.10 12.53 -18.94
CA GLN A 318 -11.12 12.26 -17.93
C GLN A 318 -12.04 11.14 -18.42
N TYR A 319 -12.41 10.22 -17.53
CA TYR A 319 -13.52 9.29 -17.80
C TYR A 319 -14.86 10.01 -17.64
N ILE A 320 -15.77 9.84 -18.59
CA ILE A 320 -17.09 10.48 -18.58
C ILE A 320 -18.17 9.45 -18.87
N GLU A 321 -19.39 9.71 -18.40
CA GLU A 321 -20.57 8.88 -18.63
C GLU A 321 -21.63 9.69 -19.39
N LEU A 322 -21.74 9.42 -20.69
CA LEU A 322 -22.73 10.00 -21.59
C LEU A 322 -23.75 8.93 -21.96
N PRO A 323 -25.02 9.08 -21.55
CA PRO A 323 -26.11 8.26 -22.06
C PRO A 323 -26.27 8.36 -23.59
N PRO A 324 -27.03 7.46 -24.23
CA PRO A 324 -27.40 7.63 -25.64
C PRO A 324 -28.17 8.94 -25.88
N GLY A 325 -27.78 9.69 -26.92
CA GLY A 325 -28.40 10.98 -27.24
C GLY A 325 -27.53 11.91 -28.09
N SER A 326 -28.07 13.09 -28.35
CA SER A 326 -27.36 14.19 -29.05
C SER A 326 -26.77 15.15 -28.04
N TYR A 327 -25.54 15.59 -28.30
CA TYR A 327 -24.74 16.40 -27.38
C TYR A 327 -24.01 17.51 -28.12
N LYS A 328 -23.66 18.55 -27.38
CA LYS A 328 -22.78 19.62 -27.84
C LYS A 328 -21.58 19.72 -26.90
N ILE A 329 -20.39 19.58 -27.45
CA ILE A 329 -19.15 19.91 -26.74
C ILE A 329 -18.81 21.37 -26.98
N SER A 330 -18.45 22.10 -25.93
CA SER A 330 -18.09 23.53 -25.99
C SER A 330 -16.81 23.81 -25.20
N LEU A 331 -15.92 24.61 -25.76
CA LEU A 331 -14.67 25.05 -25.15
C LEU A 331 -14.55 26.57 -25.23
N ASN A 332 -14.34 27.21 -24.09
CA ASN A 332 -13.88 28.59 -24.01
C ASN A 332 -12.38 28.60 -23.78
N ALA A 333 -11.60 29.11 -24.73
CA ALA A 333 -10.15 29.07 -24.67
C ALA A 333 -9.48 30.34 -25.22
N SER A 334 -8.25 30.56 -24.81
CA SER A 334 -7.33 31.57 -25.33
C SER A 334 -6.07 30.88 -25.83
N ALA A 335 -5.44 31.41 -26.87
CA ALA A 335 -4.19 30.88 -27.39
C ALA A 335 -3.23 31.99 -27.82
N ARG A 336 -1.93 31.70 -27.71
CA ARG A 336 -0.85 32.61 -28.12
C ARG A 336 0.17 31.87 -28.97
N ASN A 337 0.31 32.30 -30.23
CA ASN A 337 1.27 31.76 -31.20
C ASN A 337 1.22 30.22 -31.30
N LEU A 338 0.00 29.68 -31.29
CA LEU A 338 -0.24 28.24 -31.26
C LEU A 338 -0.01 27.63 -32.65
N LYS A 339 0.95 26.71 -32.76
CA LYS A 339 1.28 25.96 -33.99
C LYS A 339 1.17 24.48 -33.71
N LEU A 340 0.31 23.79 -34.45
CA LEU A 340 -0.16 22.43 -34.20
C LEU A 340 0.01 21.60 -35.49
N PRO A 341 1.26 21.30 -35.91
CA PRO A 341 1.55 20.71 -37.21
C PRO A 341 0.92 19.33 -37.47
N LYS A 342 0.45 18.65 -36.43
CA LYS A 342 -0.35 17.42 -36.50
C LYS A 342 -1.63 17.54 -35.68
N GLU A 343 -2.29 18.69 -35.74
CA GLU A 343 -3.54 18.99 -35.05
C GLU A 343 -3.45 18.84 -33.52
N LEU A 344 -4.42 19.42 -32.83
CA LEU A 344 -4.70 19.18 -31.42
C LEU A 344 -6.20 19.11 -31.29
N PHE A 345 -6.73 18.07 -30.67
CA PHE A 345 -8.16 17.86 -30.59
C PHE A 345 -8.56 17.14 -29.31
N TRP A 346 -9.78 17.41 -28.87
CA TRP A 346 -10.47 16.58 -27.90
C TRP A 346 -11.09 15.38 -28.62
N SER A 347 -10.75 14.17 -28.19
CA SER A 347 -11.42 12.94 -28.61
C SER A 347 -12.38 12.45 -27.54
N VAL A 348 -13.56 12.01 -27.96
CA VAL A 348 -14.49 11.26 -27.11
C VAL A 348 -14.49 9.84 -27.65
N ARG A 349 -14.01 8.89 -26.85
CA ARG A 349 -13.85 7.49 -27.27
C ARG A 349 -14.64 6.57 -26.37
N CYS A 350 -15.33 5.61 -26.94
CA CYS A 350 -15.97 4.56 -26.17
C CYS A 350 -14.94 3.56 -25.63
N LEU A 351 -15.14 3.05 -24.41
CA LEU A 351 -14.29 2.00 -23.82
C LEU A 351 -14.77 0.57 -24.09
N GLY A 352 -16.03 0.39 -24.49
CA GLY A 352 -16.58 -0.92 -24.81
C GLY A 352 -17.91 -0.82 -25.56
N PRO A 353 -17.96 -1.12 -26.88
CA PRO A 353 -16.84 -1.43 -27.78
C PRO A 353 -15.92 -0.22 -28.01
N SER A 354 -14.62 -0.44 -28.29
CA SER A 354 -13.70 0.69 -28.49
C SER A 354 -13.91 1.37 -29.84
N GLY A 355 -14.03 2.71 -29.84
CA GLY A 355 -14.20 3.50 -31.05
C GLY A 355 -14.21 5.00 -30.76
N GLU A 356 -13.80 5.83 -31.73
CA GLU A 356 -13.93 7.29 -31.65
C GLU A 356 -15.38 7.67 -31.96
N ILE A 357 -16.02 8.39 -31.03
CA ILE A 357 -17.41 8.89 -31.16
C ILE A 357 -17.38 10.29 -31.75
N ALA A 358 -16.47 11.13 -31.26
CA ALA A 358 -16.35 12.52 -31.69
C ALA A 358 -14.89 12.98 -31.64
N ARG A 359 -14.56 13.89 -32.55
CA ARG A 359 -13.30 14.63 -32.58
C ARG A 359 -13.61 16.11 -32.69
N PHE A 360 -13.06 16.89 -31.76
CA PHE A 360 -13.25 18.33 -31.65
C PHE A 360 -11.91 19.07 -31.72
N ASN A 361 -11.64 19.68 -32.87
CA ASN A 361 -10.36 20.28 -33.20
C ASN A 361 -10.17 21.66 -32.54
N ILE A 362 -8.95 21.92 -32.08
CA ILE A 362 -8.51 23.21 -31.55
C ILE A 362 -7.81 23.97 -32.69
N PRO A 363 -8.25 25.20 -33.03
CA PRO A 363 -7.66 25.97 -34.11
C PRO A 363 -6.24 26.44 -33.75
N GLU A 364 -5.40 26.57 -34.78
CA GLU A 364 -4.10 27.24 -34.66
C GLU A 364 -4.25 28.77 -34.55
N GLY A 365 -3.18 29.43 -34.09
CA GLY A 365 -3.05 30.89 -34.11
C GLY A 365 -3.09 31.54 -32.73
N THR A 366 -3.57 32.78 -32.71
CA THR A 366 -3.69 33.59 -31.50
C THR A 366 -5.13 34.08 -31.39
N PHE A 367 -5.77 33.79 -30.26
CA PHE A 367 -7.14 34.18 -29.99
C PHE A 367 -7.34 34.39 -28.48
N ASN A 368 -8.34 35.18 -28.11
CA ASN A 368 -8.63 35.51 -26.72
C ASN A 368 -10.08 35.16 -26.39
N ARG A 369 -10.28 34.30 -25.39
CA ARG A 369 -11.58 33.80 -24.90
C ARG A 369 -12.56 33.44 -26.01
N GLN A 370 -12.06 32.76 -27.04
CA GLN A 370 -12.87 32.29 -28.14
C GLN A 370 -13.75 31.12 -27.67
N ALA A 371 -15.04 31.19 -27.98
CA ALA A 371 -15.98 30.10 -27.80
C ALA A 371 -15.94 29.19 -29.03
N LEU A 372 -15.62 27.92 -28.81
CA LEU A 372 -15.58 26.86 -29.81
C LEU A 372 -16.65 25.84 -29.46
N SER A 373 -17.34 25.26 -30.44
CA SER A 373 -18.31 24.20 -30.17
C SER A 373 -18.53 23.27 -31.34
N GLN A 374 -18.95 22.04 -31.06
CA GLN A 374 -19.31 21.05 -32.06
C GLN A 374 -20.39 20.11 -31.52
N ASP A 375 -21.30 19.71 -32.39
CA ASP A 375 -22.35 18.74 -32.06
C ASP A 375 -21.88 17.32 -32.38
N PHE A 376 -22.28 16.35 -31.56
CA PHE A 376 -22.02 14.93 -31.78
C PHE A 376 -23.16 14.08 -31.19
N SER A 377 -23.17 12.79 -31.50
CA SER A 377 -24.18 11.88 -30.95
C SER A 377 -23.54 10.62 -30.39
N VAL A 378 -24.08 10.14 -29.28
CA VAL A 378 -23.77 8.84 -28.69
C VAL A 378 -24.84 7.87 -29.15
N GLY A 379 -24.45 6.89 -29.96
CA GLY A 379 -25.36 5.91 -30.55
C GLY A 379 -26.03 4.99 -29.52
N PRO A 380 -27.08 4.26 -29.93
CA PRO A 380 -27.82 3.36 -29.04
C PRO A 380 -27.07 2.06 -28.72
N ALA A 381 -25.99 1.75 -29.46
CA ALA A 381 -25.12 0.61 -29.21
C ALA A 381 -24.27 0.88 -27.96
N GLY A 382 -24.87 0.59 -26.80
CA GLY A 382 -24.32 0.64 -25.44
C GLY A 382 -22.85 1.01 -25.33
N CYS A 383 -22.57 2.30 -25.18
CA CYS A 383 -21.29 2.79 -24.71
C CYS A 383 -21.45 3.21 -23.24
N PRO A 384 -21.21 2.30 -22.27
CA PRO A 384 -21.46 2.56 -20.86
C PRO A 384 -20.50 3.59 -20.28
N MET A 385 -19.34 3.81 -20.92
CA MET A 385 -18.35 4.78 -20.47
C MET A 385 -17.50 5.27 -21.63
N GLN A 386 -17.20 6.56 -21.63
CA GLN A 386 -16.33 7.20 -22.59
C GLN A 386 -15.06 7.74 -21.91
N LEU A 387 -14.01 7.87 -22.69
CA LEU A 387 -12.80 8.60 -22.34
C LEU A 387 -12.76 9.89 -23.15
N LEU A 388 -12.74 11.02 -22.45
CA LEU A 388 -12.45 12.33 -23.03
C LEU A 388 -10.95 12.57 -22.91
N ARG A 389 -10.27 12.84 -24.03
CA ARG A 389 -8.81 13.00 -24.05
C ARG A 389 -8.36 14.08 -25.01
N LEU A 390 -7.37 14.87 -24.60
CA LEU A 390 -6.65 15.79 -25.47
C LEU A 390 -5.54 15.03 -26.21
N GLU A 391 -5.64 14.95 -27.53
CA GLU A 391 -4.76 14.15 -28.38
C GLU A 391 -4.20 14.97 -29.55
N THR A 392 -3.16 14.45 -30.17
CA THR A 392 -2.64 14.93 -31.45
C THR A 392 -2.80 13.85 -32.52
N ALA A 393 -2.79 14.23 -33.79
CA ALA A 393 -2.77 13.29 -34.91
C ALA A 393 -1.36 12.73 -35.20
N ALA A 394 -0.37 13.00 -34.35
CA ALA A 394 0.99 12.52 -34.54
C ALA A 394 1.09 11.03 -34.19
N ILE A 395 1.37 10.20 -35.19
CA ILE A 395 1.59 8.75 -35.00
C ILE A 395 3.01 8.42 -34.48
N ALA A 396 3.96 9.33 -34.70
CA ALA A 396 5.35 9.23 -34.27
C ALA A 396 5.92 10.62 -33.97
N GLU A 397 6.92 10.68 -33.08
CA GLU A 397 7.66 11.90 -32.81
C GLU A 397 8.53 12.27 -34.01
N SER A 398 8.47 13.53 -34.41
CA SER A 398 9.25 14.04 -35.52
C SER A 398 9.60 15.50 -35.28
N TRP A 399 10.89 15.82 -35.27
CA TRP A 399 11.41 17.20 -35.15
C TRP A 399 11.01 18.11 -36.31
N ARG A 400 10.43 17.55 -37.38
CA ARG A 400 9.76 18.31 -38.44
C ARG A 400 8.43 18.91 -37.97
N PHE A 401 7.73 18.23 -37.06
CA PHE A 401 6.41 18.59 -36.55
C PHE A 401 6.51 19.01 -35.08
N ARG A 402 7.04 20.21 -34.86
CA ARG A 402 7.19 20.80 -33.53
C ARG A 402 5.98 21.62 -33.14
N TYR A 403 5.44 21.33 -31.97
CA TYR A 403 4.33 22.07 -31.39
C TYR A 403 4.87 23.30 -30.66
N VAL A 404 4.24 24.46 -30.85
CA VAL A 404 4.69 25.75 -30.29
C VAL A 404 3.49 26.53 -29.78
N GLY A 405 3.73 27.35 -28.76
CA GLY A 405 2.75 28.32 -28.25
C GLY A 405 2.09 27.84 -26.96
N THR A 406 1.09 28.61 -26.54
CA THR A 406 0.34 28.35 -25.32
C THR A 406 -1.15 28.31 -25.64
N LEU A 407 -1.84 27.35 -25.04
CA LEU A 407 -3.30 27.24 -25.02
C LEU A 407 -3.76 27.32 -23.56
N VAL A 408 -4.70 28.22 -23.26
CA VAL A 408 -5.38 28.32 -21.96
C VAL A 408 -6.83 27.93 -22.16
N MET A 409 -7.28 26.90 -21.46
CA MET A 409 -8.66 26.40 -21.50
C MET A 409 -9.37 26.87 -20.23
N HIS A 410 -10.36 27.75 -20.40
CA HIS A 410 -11.09 28.35 -19.28
C HIS A 410 -12.31 27.52 -18.87
N LYS A 411 -12.96 26.86 -19.84
CA LYS A 411 -14.08 25.97 -19.58
C LYS A 411 -14.27 24.97 -20.72
N LEU A 412 -14.41 23.69 -20.39
CA LEU A 412 -14.80 22.63 -21.32
C LEU A 412 -16.06 21.95 -20.80
N SER A 413 -17.15 21.99 -21.55
CA SER A 413 -18.43 21.40 -21.17
C SER A 413 -19.00 20.51 -22.27
N ILE A 414 -19.78 19.53 -21.85
CA ILE A 414 -20.69 18.76 -22.70
C ILE A 414 -22.09 19.00 -22.18
N GLU A 415 -23.01 19.32 -23.08
CA GLU A 415 -24.42 19.56 -22.79
C GLU A 415 -25.28 18.66 -23.67
N ARG A 416 -26.35 18.10 -23.11
CA ARG A 416 -27.32 17.31 -23.88
C ARG A 416 -28.19 18.26 -24.68
N LEU A 417 -28.31 18.03 -25.98
CA LEU A 417 -29.22 18.78 -26.83
C LEU A 417 -30.64 18.27 -26.61
N SER A 418 -31.58 19.19 -26.38
CA SER A 418 -33.00 18.88 -26.37
C SER A 418 -33.38 18.36 -27.74
N SER A 419 -33.89 17.12 -27.78
CA SER A 419 -34.43 16.47 -28.98
C SER A 419 -35.66 17.17 -29.52
#